data_AF-A0A1H6LA51-F1
#
_entry.id   AF-A0A1H6LA51-F1
#
_cell.length_a   1.000
_cell.length_b   1.000
_cell.length_c   1.000
_cell.angle_alpha   90.00
_cell.angle_beta   90.00
_cell.angle_gamma   90.00
#
_symmetry.space_group_name_H-M   'P 1'
#
loop_
_entity.id
_entity.type
_entity.pdbx_description
1 polymer ?
#
loop_
_entity_poly.entity_id
_entity_poly.type
_entity_poly.pdbx_seq_one_letter_code
_entity_poly.pdbx_strand_id
1 'polypeptide(L)'
;MNKWWYLVGVVTLTACSSAPLEQPVEQSFYRLVAQATQAYNEARLNTAETLYLQVLQRNPDYSEANFKLGNIYSRQGRLDAAVIKYEQALAADRSDGRAWHNLALVRVKQAVATLDIAEQEIAPDSPYYQYLLQLQLQLNKVSGNRHDDTER
;
A
#
# COMPACT_ATOMS: atom_id res chain seq x y z
N MET A 1 -22.78 34.36 75.29
CA MET A 1 -21.91 33.17 75.27
C MET A 1 -21.35 32.97 73.87
N ASN A 2 -20.04 32.72 73.81
CA ASN A 2 -19.23 32.14 72.73
C ASN A 2 -18.93 32.96 71.47
N LYS A 3 -17.71 33.54 71.49
CA LYS A 3 -16.85 33.89 70.35
C LYS A 3 -16.49 32.61 69.58
N TRP A 4 -16.25 32.71 68.26
CA TRP A 4 -15.16 32.03 67.55
C TRP A 4 -14.84 32.77 66.24
N TRP A 5 -13.56 33.05 66.05
CA TRP A 5 -12.93 33.62 64.85
C TRP A 5 -12.17 32.49 64.11
N TYR A 6 -11.74 32.81 62.88
CA TYR A 6 -10.85 32.08 61.95
C TYR A 6 -11.57 31.05 61.07
N LEU A 7 -11.35 30.94 59.74
CA LEU A 7 -10.08 30.91 59.02
C LEU A 7 -10.20 31.37 57.55
N VAL A 8 -9.03 31.78 57.04
CA VAL A 8 -8.61 32.07 55.67
C VAL A 8 -8.65 30.82 54.76
N GLY A 9 -8.87 31.05 53.46
CA GLY A 9 -8.56 30.11 52.37
C GLY A 9 -9.75 29.97 51.41
N VAL A 10 -9.65 30.08 50.09
CA VAL A 10 -8.54 29.87 49.15
C VAL A 10 -8.87 30.69 47.90
N VAL A 11 -7.87 31.37 47.35
CA VAL A 11 -7.91 31.91 45.99
C VAL A 11 -8.00 30.74 45.03
N THR A 12 -9.16 30.51 44.41
CA THR A 12 -9.24 29.64 43.25
C THR A 12 -8.95 30.47 42.01
N LEU A 13 -7.68 30.49 41.61
CA LEU A 13 -7.31 30.81 40.24
C LEU A 13 -7.91 29.70 39.36
N THR A 14 -9.08 29.94 38.79
CA THR A 14 -9.54 29.17 37.64
C THR A 14 -8.62 29.50 36.48
N ALA A 15 -7.54 28.71 36.37
CA ALA A 15 -6.77 28.60 35.15
C ALA A 15 -7.75 28.15 34.06
N CYS A 16 -8.12 29.06 33.16
CA CYS A 16 -8.77 28.70 31.92
C CYS A 16 -7.82 27.76 31.17
N SER A 17 -8.10 26.45 31.18
CA SER A 17 -7.45 25.53 30.26
C SER A 17 -8.08 25.75 28.89
N SER A 18 -7.45 26.58 28.06
CA SER A 18 -7.71 26.56 26.62
C SER A 18 -7.07 25.30 26.03
N ALA A 19 -7.67 24.14 26.26
CA ALA A 19 -7.39 22.97 25.44
C ALA A 19 -7.94 23.26 24.04
N PRO A 20 -7.15 23.12 22.95
CA PRO A 20 -7.67 23.29 21.60
C PRO A 20 -8.69 22.18 21.34
N LEU A 21 -9.94 22.54 21.02
CA LEU A 21 -11.05 21.62 20.75
C LEU A 21 -10.95 20.98 19.34
N GLU A 22 -9.81 20.37 19.00
CA GLU A 22 -9.60 19.73 17.68
C GLU A 22 -9.34 18.20 17.73
N GLN A 23 -9.40 17.54 18.89
CA GLN A 23 -8.62 16.32 19.11
C GLN A 23 -9.28 14.91 19.15
N PRO A 24 -10.56 14.60 18.78
CA PRO A 24 -11.00 13.19 18.70
C PRO A 24 -10.79 12.51 17.33
N VAL A 25 -11.05 13.22 16.23
CA VAL A 25 -11.14 12.61 14.88
C VAL A 25 -9.77 12.42 14.25
N GLU A 26 -8.89 13.41 14.35
CA GLU A 26 -7.54 13.35 13.78
C GLU A 26 -6.70 12.22 14.43
N GLN A 27 -6.75 12.09 15.75
CA GLN A 27 -6.09 11.00 16.47
C GLN A 27 -6.64 9.60 16.11
N SER A 28 -7.90 9.51 15.69
CA SER A 28 -8.50 8.23 15.28
C SER A 28 -7.96 7.75 13.92
N PHE A 29 -7.71 8.69 13.00
CA PHE A 29 -7.15 8.38 11.68
C PHE A 29 -5.72 7.85 11.78
N TYR A 30 -4.85 8.53 12.52
CA TYR A 30 -3.45 8.09 12.67
C TYR A 30 -3.33 6.73 13.38
N ARG A 31 -4.22 6.43 14.34
CA ARG A 31 -4.29 5.11 14.96
C ARG A 31 -4.68 4.02 13.96
N LEU A 32 -5.64 4.29 13.08
CA LEU A 32 -6.03 3.36 12.03
C LEU A 32 -4.87 3.09 11.06
N VAL A 33 -4.15 4.13 10.63
CA VAL A 33 -2.95 4.01 9.78
C VAL A 33 -1.86 3.17 10.48
N ALA A 34 -1.62 3.40 11.77
CA ALA A 34 -0.65 2.64 12.56
C ALA A 34 -1.01 1.16 12.64
N GLN A 35 -2.29 0.83 12.91
CA GLN A 35 -2.77 -0.56 12.94
C GLN A 35 -2.64 -1.24 11.57
N ALA A 36 -2.98 -0.54 10.48
CA ALA A 36 -2.83 -1.05 9.12
C ALA A 36 -1.36 -1.39 8.81
N THR A 37 -0.46 -0.47 9.19
CA THR A 37 0.99 -0.61 8.99
C THR A 37 1.57 -1.75 9.83
N GLN A 38 1.12 -1.88 11.08
CA GLN A 38 1.50 -3.01 11.94
C GLN A 38 1.07 -4.34 11.32
N ALA A 39 -0.19 -4.48 10.91
CA ALA A 39 -0.69 -5.69 10.28
C ALA A 39 0.08 -6.03 9.00
N TYR A 40 0.46 -5.02 8.20
CA TYR A 40 1.28 -5.20 7.00
C TYR A 40 2.68 -5.73 7.33
N ASN A 41 3.34 -5.14 8.33
CA ASN A 41 4.68 -5.53 8.76
C ASN A 41 4.71 -6.95 9.36
N GLU A 42 3.63 -7.36 10.04
CA GLU A 42 3.43 -8.72 10.55
C GLU A 42 2.98 -9.71 9.46
N ALA A 43 2.95 -9.29 8.19
CA ALA A 43 2.49 -10.07 7.04
C ALA A 43 1.04 -10.61 7.15
N ARG A 44 0.21 -10.02 8.02
CA ARG A 44 -1.23 -10.31 8.11
C ARG A 44 -1.99 -9.58 6.99
N LEU A 45 -1.77 -10.02 5.75
CA LEU A 45 -2.14 -9.28 4.54
C LEU A 45 -3.64 -8.99 4.43
N ASN A 46 -4.50 -9.94 4.78
CA ASN A 46 -5.96 -9.74 4.72
C ASN A 46 -6.42 -8.68 5.73
N THR A 47 -5.83 -8.68 6.93
CA THR A 47 -6.10 -7.66 7.95
C THR A 47 -5.58 -6.30 7.50
N ALA A 48 -4.35 -6.25 6.97
CA ALA A 48 -3.75 -5.03 6.45
C ALA A 48 -4.58 -4.44 5.31
N GLU A 49 -5.03 -5.26 4.36
CA GLU A 49 -5.93 -4.84 3.27
C GLU A 49 -7.18 -4.19 3.82
N THR A 50 -7.87 -4.86 4.74
CA THR A 50 -9.10 -4.34 5.35
C THR A 50 -8.87 -2.99 6.02
N LEU A 51 -7.79 -2.86 6.78
CA LEU A 51 -7.47 -1.61 7.49
C LEU A 51 -7.06 -0.50 6.53
N TYR A 52 -6.25 -0.78 5.50
CA TYR A 52 -5.91 0.23 4.49
C TYR A 52 -7.11 0.67 3.65
N LEU A 53 -8.06 -0.22 3.37
CA LEU A 53 -9.33 0.17 2.75
C LEU A 53 -10.13 1.12 3.64
N GLN A 54 -10.14 0.91 4.96
CA GLN A 54 -10.74 1.87 5.90
C GLN A 54 -9.97 3.21 5.94
N VAL A 55 -8.64 3.19 5.84
CA VAL A 55 -7.84 4.43 5.70
C VAL A 55 -8.31 5.20 4.47
N LEU A 56 -8.46 4.51 3.32
CA LEU A 56 -8.92 5.13 2.07
C LEU A 56 -10.39 5.58 2.11
N GLN A 57 -11.24 4.96 2.92
CA GLN A 57 -12.61 5.48 3.15
C GLN A 57 -12.60 6.82 3.88
N ARG A 58 -11.59 7.09 4.72
CA ARG A 58 -11.45 8.36 5.45
C ARG A 58 -10.68 9.41 4.64
N ASN A 59 -9.65 8.97 3.91
CA ASN A 59 -8.85 9.80 3.03
C ASN A 59 -8.54 9.03 1.73
N PRO A 60 -9.34 9.22 0.67
CA PRO A 60 -9.20 8.50 -0.61
C PRO A 60 -7.84 8.69 -1.29
N ASP A 61 -7.18 9.82 -1.06
CA ASP A 61 -5.92 10.20 -1.73
C ASP A 61 -4.69 9.90 -0.87
N TYR A 62 -4.84 9.13 0.22
CA TYR A 62 -3.73 8.76 1.09
C TYR A 62 -2.74 7.82 0.38
N SER A 63 -1.73 8.41 -0.26
CA SER A 63 -0.79 7.75 -1.17
C SER A 63 -0.18 6.46 -0.58
N GLU A 64 0.29 6.51 0.66
CA GLU A 64 0.94 5.36 1.30
C GLU A 64 -0.03 4.15 1.47
N ALA A 65 -1.33 4.38 1.69
CA ALA A 65 -2.30 3.26 1.76
C ALA A 65 -2.52 2.64 0.38
N ASN A 66 -2.61 3.46 -0.68
CA ASN A 66 -2.68 2.95 -2.06
C ASN A 66 -1.40 2.17 -2.41
N PHE A 67 -0.22 2.68 -2.08
CA PHE A 67 1.06 1.97 -2.28
C PHE A 67 1.09 0.62 -1.54
N LYS A 68 0.68 0.58 -0.26
CA LYS A 68 0.66 -0.65 0.54
C LYS A 68 -0.35 -1.67 0.04
N LEU A 69 -1.54 -1.23 -0.40
CA LEU A 69 -2.51 -2.12 -1.07
C LEU A 69 -1.95 -2.67 -2.38
N GLY A 70 -1.24 -1.86 -3.16
CA GLY A 70 -0.52 -2.35 -4.35
C GLY A 70 0.45 -3.48 -4.01
N ASN A 71 1.23 -3.33 -2.94
CA ASN A 71 2.15 -4.37 -2.47
C ASN A 71 1.40 -5.64 -2.02
N ILE A 72 0.30 -5.49 -1.28
CA ILE A 72 -0.53 -6.61 -0.83
C ILE A 72 -1.06 -7.38 -2.04
N TYR A 73 -1.63 -6.69 -3.02
CA TYR A 73 -2.21 -7.30 -4.23
C TYR A 73 -1.16 -7.98 -5.10
N SER A 74 0.01 -7.36 -5.26
CA SER A 74 1.13 -7.98 -5.97
C SER A 74 1.58 -9.29 -5.31
N ARG A 75 1.66 -9.33 -3.96
CA ARG A 75 2.01 -10.54 -3.20
C ARG A 75 0.96 -11.63 -3.26
N GLN A 76 -0.32 -11.26 -3.41
CA GLN A 76 -1.43 -12.19 -3.57
C GLN A 76 -1.66 -12.64 -5.02
N GLY A 77 -0.85 -12.19 -5.99
CA GLY A 77 -1.04 -12.48 -7.41
C GLY A 77 -2.19 -11.72 -8.07
N ARG A 78 -2.83 -10.80 -7.36
CA ARG A 78 -3.92 -9.93 -7.86
C ARG A 78 -3.32 -8.76 -8.65
N LEU A 79 -2.63 -9.07 -9.75
CA LEU A 79 -1.78 -8.11 -10.46
C LEU A 79 -2.54 -6.89 -10.98
N ASP A 80 -3.75 -7.07 -11.54
CA ASP A 80 -4.57 -5.97 -12.04
C ASP A 80 -4.96 -4.99 -10.93
N ALA A 81 -5.36 -5.52 -9.77
CA ALA A 81 -5.67 -4.70 -8.61
C ALA A 81 -4.42 -3.96 -8.09
N ALA A 82 -3.26 -4.61 -8.15
CA ALA A 82 -1.99 -3.99 -7.76
C ALA A 82 -1.65 -2.78 -8.64
N VAL A 83 -1.79 -2.92 -9.97
CA VAL A 83 -1.61 -1.83 -10.93
C VAL A 83 -2.46 -0.62 -10.56
N ILE A 84 -3.78 -0.83 -10.39
CA ILE A 84 -4.72 0.25 -10.08
C ILE A 84 -4.27 0.99 -8.81
N LYS A 85 -3.82 0.26 -7.80
CA LYS A 85 -3.40 0.84 -6.52
C LYS A 85 -2.08 1.61 -6.62
N TYR A 86 -1.11 1.13 -7.38
CA TYR A 86 0.10 1.93 -7.63
C TYR A 86 -0.19 3.17 -8.45
N GLU A 87 -1.05 3.10 -9.46
CA GLU A 87 -1.47 4.26 -10.25
C GLU A 87 -2.19 5.31 -9.38
N GLN A 88 -3.02 4.88 -8.42
CA GLN A 88 -3.64 5.76 -7.44
C GLN A 88 -2.62 6.40 -6.48
N ALA A 89 -1.60 5.66 -6.03
CA ALA A 89 -0.52 6.25 -5.24
C ALA A 89 0.25 7.32 -6.03
N LEU A 90 0.55 7.03 -7.30
CA LEU A 90 1.26 7.94 -8.20
C LEU A 90 0.42 9.15 -8.63
N ALA A 91 -0.91 9.05 -8.61
CA ALA A 91 -1.79 10.19 -8.83
C ALA A 91 -1.65 11.23 -7.70
N ALA A 92 -1.45 10.77 -6.46
CA ALA A 92 -1.23 11.62 -5.30
C ALA A 92 0.23 12.11 -5.18
N ASP A 93 1.21 11.26 -5.49
CA ASP A 93 2.63 11.62 -5.54
C ASP A 93 3.33 10.97 -6.75
N ARG A 94 3.51 11.75 -7.82
CA ARG A 94 4.17 11.30 -9.06
C ARG A 94 5.67 11.02 -8.89
N SER A 95 6.28 11.51 -7.80
CA SER A 95 7.71 11.36 -7.53
C SER A 95 8.07 10.11 -6.72
N ASP A 96 7.07 9.33 -6.26
CA ASP A 96 7.30 8.11 -5.50
C ASP A 96 7.96 7.02 -6.37
N GLY A 97 9.29 6.97 -6.33
CA GLY A 97 10.10 5.98 -7.04
C GLY A 97 9.80 4.54 -6.63
N ARG A 98 9.30 4.30 -5.41
CA ARG A 98 8.93 2.94 -4.95
C ARG A 98 7.69 2.46 -5.69
N ALA A 99 6.71 3.34 -5.86
CA ALA A 99 5.48 3.03 -6.58
C ALA A 99 5.77 2.80 -8.08
N TRP A 100 6.60 3.62 -8.71
CA TRP A 100 7.04 3.39 -10.09
C TRP A 100 7.78 2.06 -10.27
N HIS A 101 8.72 1.76 -9.38
CA HIS A 101 9.45 0.50 -9.40
C HIS A 101 8.51 -0.71 -9.29
N ASN A 102 7.60 -0.70 -8.32
CA ASN A 102 6.68 -1.81 -8.10
C ASN A 102 5.63 -1.94 -9.21
N LEU A 103 5.16 -0.81 -9.77
CA LEU A 103 4.28 -0.82 -10.94
C LEU A 103 4.98 -1.45 -12.15
N ALA A 104 6.22 -1.06 -12.44
CA ALA A 104 7.00 -1.66 -13.52
C ALA A 104 7.16 -3.18 -13.34
N LEU A 105 7.51 -3.62 -12.13
CA LEU A 105 7.62 -5.05 -11.82
C LEU A 105 6.29 -5.80 -12.02
N VAL A 106 5.16 -5.23 -11.57
CA VAL A 106 3.85 -5.85 -11.77
C VAL A 106 3.47 -5.90 -13.24
N ARG A 107 3.76 -4.86 -14.03
CA ARG A 107 3.50 -4.85 -15.48
C ARG A 107 4.33 -5.91 -16.21
N VAL A 108 5.59 -6.13 -15.80
CA VAL A 108 6.40 -7.24 -16.32
C VAL A 108 5.77 -8.59 -15.98
N LYS A 109 5.32 -8.80 -14.74
CA LYS A 109 4.63 -10.04 -14.33
C LYS A 109 3.36 -10.30 -15.15
N GLN A 110 2.55 -9.25 -15.41
CA GLN A 110 1.37 -9.37 -16.27
C GLN A 110 1.74 -9.74 -17.70
N ALA A 111 2.80 -9.15 -18.25
CA ALA A 111 3.30 -9.49 -19.57
C ALA A 111 3.74 -10.96 -19.66
N VAL A 112 4.53 -11.44 -18.70
CA VAL A 112 4.93 -12.86 -18.64
C VAL A 112 3.70 -13.77 -18.58
N ALA A 113 2.76 -13.52 -17.66
CA ALA A 113 1.56 -14.34 -17.54
C ALA A 113 0.72 -14.36 -18.83
N THR A 114 0.67 -13.24 -19.56
CA THR A 114 -0.02 -13.15 -20.84
C THR A 114 0.68 -13.97 -21.92
N LEU A 115 2.01 -13.93 -21.96
CA LEU A 115 2.82 -14.71 -22.91
C LEU A 115 2.68 -16.22 -22.65
N ASP A 116 2.68 -16.64 -21.38
CA ASP A 116 2.50 -18.04 -21.00
C ASP A 116 1.12 -18.59 -21.43
N ILE A 117 0.07 -17.78 -21.33
CA ILE A 117 -1.27 -18.14 -21.83
C ILE A 117 -1.25 -18.21 -23.36
N ALA A 118 -0.70 -17.20 -24.02
CA ALA A 118 -0.65 -17.16 -25.47
C ALA A 118 0.12 -18.35 -26.07
N GLU A 119 1.16 -18.84 -25.39
CA GLU A 119 1.93 -20.01 -25.82
C GLU A 119 1.09 -21.29 -25.81
N GLN A 120 0.16 -21.42 -24.87
CA GLN A 120 -0.75 -22.57 -24.77
C GLN A 120 -1.85 -22.56 -25.83
N GLU A 121 -2.26 -21.37 -26.27
CA GLU A 121 -3.37 -21.19 -27.20
C GLU A 121 -2.93 -21.10 -28.67
N ILE A 122 -1.71 -20.64 -28.94
CA ILE A 122 -1.19 -20.49 -30.29
C ILE A 122 -0.54 -21.79 -30.76
N ALA A 123 -1.02 -22.33 -31.88
CA ALA A 123 -0.45 -23.53 -32.49
C ALA A 123 1.04 -23.31 -32.87
N PRO A 124 1.94 -24.30 -32.63
CA PRO A 124 3.38 -24.15 -32.90
C PRO A 124 3.76 -23.87 -34.36
N ASP A 125 2.90 -24.24 -35.31
CA ASP A 125 3.07 -23.99 -36.74
C ASP A 125 2.58 -22.60 -37.18
N SER A 126 1.91 -21.86 -36.30
CA SER A 126 1.46 -20.50 -36.55
C SER A 126 2.66 -19.54 -36.68
N PRO A 127 2.67 -18.63 -37.67
CA PRO A 127 3.71 -17.60 -37.76
C PRO A 127 3.77 -16.69 -36.51
N TYR A 128 2.66 -16.59 -35.77
CA TYR A 128 2.59 -15.81 -34.54
C TYR A 128 3.33 -16.46 -33.35
N TYR A 129 3.51 -17.77 -33.37
CA TYR A 129 4.26 -18.48 -32.32
C TYR A 129 5.73 -18.01 -32.28
N GLN A 130 6.34 -17.79 -33.44
CA GLN A 130 7.72 -17.30 -33.51
C GLN A 130 7.86 -15.84 -33.00
N TYR A 131 6.87 -14.98 -33.26
CA TYR A 131 6.85 -13.63 -32.69
C TYR A 131 6.68 -13.67 -31.16
N LEU A 132 5.86 -14.58 -30.65
CA LEU A 132 5.67 -14.77 -29.21
C LEU A 132 6.99 -15.14 -28.50
N LEU A 133 7.74 -16.10 -29.05
CA LEU A 133 9.04 -16.50 -28.51
C LEU A 133 10.04 -15.34 -28.50
N GLN A 134 10.05 -14.50 -29.54
CA GLN A 134 10.89 -13.30 -29.59
C GLN A 134 10.53 -12.30 -28.49
N LEU A 135 9.24 -12.08 -28.24
CA LEU A 135 8.77 -11.22 -27.15
C LEU A 135 9.19 -11.78 -25.79
N GLN A 136 9.04 -13.09 -25.56
CA GLN A 136 9.47 -13.74 -24.32
C GLN A 136 10.97 -13.56 -24.08
N LEU A 137 11.80 -13.74 -25.12
CA LEU A 137 13.25 -13.52 -25.02
C LEU A 137 13.61 -12.07 -24.71
N GLN A 138 12.92 -11.10 -25.31
CA GLN A 138 13.12 -9.68 -25.00
C GLN A 138 12.73 -9.36 -23.57
N LEU A 139 11.59 -9.90 -23.11
CA LEU A 139 11.10 -9.71 -21.75
C LEU A 139 12.06 -10.31 -20.71
N ASN A 140 12.60 -11.51 -20.96
CA ASN A 140 13.59 -12.15 -20.10
C ASN A 140 14.88 -11.34 -19.92
N LYS A 141 15.32 -10.65 -20.99
CA LYS A 141 16.48 -9.74 -20.91
C LYS A 141 16.20 -8.53 -20.01
N VAL A 142 14.98 -8.00 -20.04
CA VAL A 142 14.59 -6.82 -19.25
C VAL A 142 14.23 -7.19 -17.81
N SER A 143 13.63 -8.36 -17.58
CA SER A 143 13.23 -8.84 -16.26
C SER A 143 14.40 -9.34 -15.41
N GLY A 144 15.60 -9.48 -16.01
CA GLY A 144 16.81 -9.86 -15.29
C GLY A 144 16.78 -11.29 -14.77
N ASN A 145 16.00 -12.19 -15.39
CA ASN A 145 16.11 -13.62 -15.15
C ASN A 145 17.50 -14.09 -15.63
N ARG A 146 18.47 -14.00 -14.71
CA ARG A 146 19.52 -14.99 -14.56
C ARG A 146 18.80 -16.34 -14.55
N HIS A 147 18.97 -17.10 -15.62
CA HIS A 147 19.23 -18.52 -15.40
C HIS A 147 20.46 -18.53 -14.50
N ASP A 148 20.24 -18.63 -13.19
CA ASP A 148 21.27 -19.15 -12.32
C ASP A 148 21.47 -20.56 -12.84
N ASP A 149 22.65 -20.77 -13.41
CA ASP A 149 23.12 -22.04 -13.93
C ASP A 149 23.06 -23.05 -12.79
N THR A 150 21.93 -23.71 -12.59
CA THR A 150 21.86 -25.02 -11.95
C THR A 150 22.40 -26.07 -12.91
N GLU A 151 23.66 -25.89 -13.32
CA GLU A 151 24.51 -26.94 -13.87
C GLU A 151 25.96 -26.68 -13.42
N ARG A 152 26.27 -27.06 -12.18
CA ARG A 152 27.45 -27.87 -11.83
C ARG A 152 27.45 -28.31 -10.37
#